data_AF-A0A2P6V0J0-F1
#
_entry.id   AF-A0A2P6V0J0-F1
#
_cell.length_a   1.000
_cell.length_b   1.000
_cell.length_c   1.000
_cell.angle_alpha   90.00
_cell.angle_beta   90.00
_cell.angle_gamma   90.00
#
_symmetry.space_group_name_H-M   'P 1'
#
loop_
_entity.id
_entity.type
_entity.pdbx_description
1 polymer ?
#
loop_
_entity_poly.entity_id
_entity_poly.type
_entity_poly.pdbx_seq_one_letter_code
_entity_poly.pdbx_strand_id
1 'polypeptide(L)'
;MATGQLRLLGAALRAAAGVPGAAAAANAGAVAAALQLLPAQLALAAATSKQGATTRGRGVPGIRSLHTSAPVAAAGLEPPLVPAAGSAVGPAVPPLPPGVQLVREFIHDSLYHPTDGYFSKQTATGATVVGSLPAPLDFRSFAGQTEYLQAVQAAYTQLQASWLTPVEIFHPHYARGIAACILQRWQALAAAKGLSGAEPPLTIYEIGGGTGTLARDILNWLREEHPDAYQHCTYACIEISPVLAAVQQQRVAQEAGHAARFSVRRHDAADAAAWAAADAAAAEAAAGGSDAAAAAAGGGAAAQPCFVVMCEVLDNLPHDRVWRDMGSDQWRQTLVAASDLYEDLPAWHTHHPSHEGQLFELTMPVSDPLIARCLAALTNVPRLEQARGTRGGGGLGLAAARAWRKLVGEATCDVRWLPTGCLQLLDTLHQARPNHTLVAADFDALPEVSVAGACAPLVATTVGGTTIDHGSYLVPRGSADIFFPTDFPLLCQLYRESAGEAARRRWRQRGATPPAPAAAPETTAGCLEPGERREAEVDHMSTGEFMRQHCPDPGATACRDGYNPLLQDYSNSAFFLGSSSSSSKQRE
;
A
#
# COMPACT_ATOMS: atom_id res chain seq x y z
N MET A 1 -20.00 4.72 2.95
CA MET A 1 -19.25 3.48 3.25
C MET A 1 -18.44 3.53 4.54
N ALA A 2 -19.05 3.96 5.65
CA ALA A 2 -19.36 3.00 6.72
C ALA A 2 -19.67 1.56 6.20
N THR A 3 -20.49 1.47 5.16
CA THR A 3 -20.84 0.27 4.41
C THR A 3 -19.72 -0.53 3.73
N GLY A 4 -18.43 -0.19 3.74
CA GLY A 4 -17.40 -1.08 3.14
C GLY A 4 -17.09 -2.25 4.09
N GLN A 5 -16.48 -1.92 5.22
CA GLN A 5 -16.33 -2.84 6.36
C GLN A 5 -17.69 -3.28 6.94
N LEU A 6 -18.73 -2.41 6.97
CA LEU A 6 -20.10 -2.83 7.37
C LEU A 6 -20.89 -3.60 6.30
N ARG A 7 -20.52 -3.62 5.01
CA ARG A 7 -21.13 -4.58 4.04
C ARG A 7 -20.38 -5.89 4.05
N LEU A 8 -19.07 -5.92 4.32
CA LEU A 8 -18.33 -7.15 4.65
C LEU A 8 -18.92 -7.81 5.91
N LEU A 9 -19.17 -7.03 6.97
CA LEU A 9 -19.89 -7.48 8.17
C LEU A 9 -21.41 -7.65 7.95
N GLY A 10 -22.02 -6.90 7.04
CA GLY A 10 -23.44 -7.01 6.67
C GLY A 10 -23.78 -8.18 5.75
N ALA A 11 -22.81 -8.70 5.00
CA ALA A 11 -22.93 -9.95 4.25
C ALA A 11 -22.95 -11.16 5.19
N ALA A 12 -22.16 -11.12 6.28
CA ALA A 12 -22.23 -12.10 7.37
C ALA A 12 -23.61 -12.11 8.05
N LEU A 13 -24.24 -10.94 8.26
CA LEU A 13 -25.62 -10.82 8.77
C LEU A 13 -26.67 -11.47 7.85
N ARG A 14 -26.48 -11.42 6.53
CA ARG A 14 -27.40 -12.06 5.55
C ARG A 14 -27.25 -13.57 5.49
N ALA A 15 -26.06 -14.10 5.76
CA ALA A 15 -25.81 -15.54 5.85
C ALA A 15 -26.30 -16.14 7.17
N ALA A 16 -26.23 -15.39 8.28
CA ALA A 16 -26.66 -15.85 9.61
C ALA A 16 -28.19 -15.82 9.83
N ALA A 17 -28.95 -15.02 9.06
CA ALA A 17 -30.38 -14.81 9.29
C ALA A 17 -31.31 -15.85 8.63
N GLY A 18 -30.84 -16.75 7.76
CA GLY A 18 -31.63 -17.89 7.28
C GLY A 18 -33.02 -17.59 6.71
N VAL A 19 -33.27 -16.42 6.10
CA VAL A 19 -34.56 -16.10 5.48
C VAL A 19 -34.45 -16.16 3.95
N PRO A 20 -35.15 -17.10 3.27
CA PRO A 20 -35.15 -17.18 1.82
C PRO A 20 -35.94 -16.02 1.20
N GLY A 21 -35.47 -15.55 0.04
CA GLY A 21 -35.94 -14.35 -0.64
C GLY A 21 -37.39 -14.42 -1.13
N ALA A 22 -38.17 -13.40 -0.78
CA ALA A 22 -39.37 -12.94 -1.50
C ALA A 22 -39.92 -11.65 -0.87
N ALA A 23 -39.17 -10.54 -0.87
CA ALA A 23 -39.70 -9.24 -0.42
C ALA A 23 -39.04 -8.01 -1.10
N ALA A 24 -38.38 -8.20 -2.25
CA ALA A 24 -37.70 -7.11 -2.95
C ALA A 24 -38.61 -6.26 -3.88
N ALA A 25 -39.89 -6.63 -4.07
CA ALA A 25 -40.75 -5.98 -5.06
C ALA A 25 -41.68 -4.88 -4.49
N ALA A 26 -41.84 -4.76 -3.17
CA ALA A 26 -42.84 -3.86 -2.57
C ALA A 26 -42.31 -2.44 -2.24
N ASN A 27 -41.00 -2.20 -2.24
CA ASN A 27 -40.40 -0.93 -1.81
C ASN A 27 -39.94 0.01 -2.95
N ALA A 28 -40.06 -0.40 -4.22
CA ALA A 28 -39.71 0.45 -5.36
C ALA A 28 -40.72 1.59 -5.59
N GLY A 29 -41.98 1.44 -5.16
CA GLY A 29 -43.02 2.47 -5.33
C GLY A 29 -42.96 3.63 -4.33
N ALA A 30 -42.45 3.40 -3.12
CA ALA A 30 -42.40 4.42 -2.06
C ALA A 30 -41.21 5.40 -2.24
N VAL A 31 -40.10 4.96 -2.84
CA VAL A 31 -38.91 5.78 -3.09
C VAL A 31 -39.12 6.74 -4.28
N ALA A 32 -39.92 6.35 -5.28
CA ALA A 32 -40.25 7.20 -6.42
C ALA A 32 -41.14 8.40 -6.05
N ALA A 33 -41.97 8.29 -5.00
CA ALA A 33 -42.83 9.38 -4.53
C ALA A 33 -42.06 10.42 -3.68
N ALA A 34 -40.97 10.02 -3.02
CA ALA A 34 -40.14 10.93 -2.20
C ALA A 34 -39.18 11.79 -3.03
N LEU A 35 -38.85 11.38 -4.27
CA LEU A 35 -37.94 12.09 -5.17
C LEU A 35 -38.61 13.20 -6.01
N GLN A 36 -39.94 13.38 -5.92
CA GLN A 36 -40.66 14.43 -6.64
C GLN A 36 -40.92 15.72 -5.83
N LEU A 37 -40.45 15.83 -4.59
CA LEU A 37 -40.69 17.00 -3.72
C LEU A 37 -39.43 17.80 -3.33
N LEU A 38 -38.29 17.58 -4.02
CA LEU A 38 -37.01 18.20 -3.67
C LEU A 38 -36.52 19.42 -4.49
N PRO A 39 -37.36 20.21 -5.19
CA PRO A 39 -36.97 21.57 -5.57
C PRO A 39 -37.92 22.62 -4.99
N ALA A 40 -37.80 22.92 -3.69
CA ALA A 40 -38.46 24.10 -3.10
C ALA A 40 -37.81 24.68 -1.83
N GLN A 41 -36.76 24.08 -1.24
CA GLN A 41 -36.22 24.54 0.06
C GLN A 41 -34.78 25.08 0.05
N LEU A 42 -34.15 25.26 -1.11
CA LEU A 42 -32.79 25.83 -1.23
C LEU A 42 -32.74 27.30 -1.65
N ALA A 43 -33.88 28.01 -1.69
CA ALA A 43 -33.95 29.43 -2.09
C ALA A 43 -34.13 30.42 -0.92
N LEU A 44 -34.08 30.00 0.35
CA LEU A 44 -34.42 30.86 1.50
C LEU A 44 -33.29 31.10 2.52
N ALA A 45 -32.02 30.79 2.19
CA ALA A 45 -30.87 31.01 3.08
C ALA A 45 -29.89 32.09 2.61
N ALA A 46 -30.17 32.79 1.51
CA ALA A 46 -29.27 33.81 0.93
C ALA A 46 -29.78 35.26 1.05
N ALA A 47 -30.75 35.54 1.94
CA ALA A 47 -31.40 36.85 2.02
C ALA A 47 -31.62 37.36 3.46
N THR A 48 -30.64 37.24 4.36
CA THR A 48 -30.69 37.88 5.69
C THR A 48 -29.29 38.20 6.25
N SER A 49 -28.56 39.13 5.62
CA SER A 49 -27.54 39.94 6.32
C SER A 49 -27.29 41.30 5.64
N LYS A 50 -28.32 42.13 5.55
CA LYS A 50 -28.15 43.57 5.30
C LYS A 50 -29.14 44.34 6.16
N GLN A 51 -28.68 44.88 7.29
CA GLN A 51 -29.09 46.19 7.84
C GLN A 51 -28.41 46.54 9.18
N GLY A 52 -27.99 47.81 9.29
CA GLY A 52 -27.56 48.52 10.52
C GLY A 52 -26.05 48.39 10.83
N ALA A 53 -25.25 49.43 11.04
CA ALA A 53 -25.54 50.85 11.24
C ALA A 53 -24.26 51.70 11.01
N THR A 54 -24.52 52.97 10.72
CA THR A 54 -23.62 54.10 10.46
C THR A 54 -22.77 54.56 11.66
N THR A 55 -21.56 55.08 11.43
CA THR A 55 -21.13 56.43 11.89
C THR A 55 -19.78 56.85 11.29
N ARG A 56 -19.68 58.16 10.99
CA ARG A 56 -18.54 58.86 10.38
C ARG A 56 -17.46 59.19 11.42
N GLY A 57 -16.19 59.16 11.03
CA GLY A 57 -15.08 59.81 11.73
C GLY A 57 -13.88 60.02 10.79
N ARG A 58 -13.46 61.28 10.61
CA ARG A 58 -12.33 61.75 9.77
C ARG A 58 -10.97 61.40 10.39
N GLY A 59 -9.94 61.19 9.55
CA GLY A 59 -8.53 61.32 9.93
C GLY A 59 -7.57 60.62 8.96
N VAL A 60 -6.59 61.35 8.44
CA VAL A 60 -5.54 61.03 7.43
C VAL A 60 -4.19 61.48 8.06
N PRO A 61 -2.95 61.15 7.60
CA PRO A 61 -2.32 59.96 6.98
C PRO A 61 -0.99 59.52 7.68
N GLY A 62 -0.35 58.44 7.17
CA GLY A 62 1.10 58.16 7.28
C GLY A 62 1.42 56.82 7.95
N ILE A 63 2.38 55.96 7.55
CA ILE A 63 3.64 56.10 6.80
C ILE A 63 4.12 54.66 6.38
N ARG A 64 4.72 54.54 5.18
CA ARG A 64 5.77 53.61 4.64
C ARG A 64 5.69 52.10 5.01
N SER A 65 5.83 51.16 4.07
CA SER A 65 7.05 50.95 3.26
C SER A 65 6.79 50.04 2.06
N LEU A 66 7.47 50.38 0.97
CA LEU A 66 7.65 49.62 -0.26
C LEU A 66 8.50 48.37 -0.01
N HIS A 67 8.21 47.27 -0.71
CA HIS A 67 9.24 46.44 -1.35
C HIS A 67 8.64 45.73 -2.58
N THR A 68 9.05 46.22 -3.74
CA THR A 68 8.97 45.57 -5.04
C THR A 68 10.22 44.72 -5.25
N SER A 69 10.09 43.52 -5.80
CA SER A 69 11.16 42.91 -6.60
C SER A 69 10.62 41.89 -7.61
N ALA A 70 11.07 42.08 -8.84
CA ALA A 70 10.75 41.42 -10.10
C ALA A 70 11.28 39.96 -10.20
N PRO A 71 10.87 39.18 -11.22
CA PRO A 71 11.34 37.81 -11.43
C PRO A 71 12.75 37.77 -12.04
N VAL A 72 13.59 36.83 -11.58
CA VAL A 72 14.94 36.60 -12.11
C VAL A 72 14.89 35.54 -13.21
N ALA A 73 15.45 35.88 -14.36
CA ALA A 73 15.67 35.04 -15.52
C ALA A 73 16.75 33.98 -15.26
N ALA A 74 16.50 32.72 -15.64
CA ALA A 74 17.50 31.67 -15.71
C ALA A 74 18.15 31.66 -17.10
N ALA A 75 19.44 31.98 -17.16
CA ALA A 75 20.28 31.88 -18.36
C ALA A 75 21.17 30.63 -18.29
N GLY A 76 21.45 30.07 -19.46
CA GLY A 76 21.90 28.70 -19.70
C GLY A 76 23.23 28.26 -19.09
N LEU A 77 23.32 26.93 -18.93
CA LEU A 77 24.55 26.16 -18.95
C LEU A 77 24.28 24.85 -19.72
N GLU A 78 25.07 24.62 -20.77
CA GLU A 78 24.99 23.45 -21.66
C GLU A 78 25.40 22.13 -20.97
N PRO A 79 24.92 20.97 -21.46
CA PRO A 79 25.26 19.67 -20.88
C PRO A 79 26.65 19.17 -21.35
N PRO A 80 27.46 18.55 -20.48
CA PRO A 80 28.69 17.92 -20.90
C PRO A 80 28.46 16.51 -21.48
N LEU A 81 29.35 16.18 -22.43
CA LEU A 81 29.39 14.99 -23.28
C LEU A 81 29.45 13.64 -22.55
N VAL A 82 28.76 12.65 -23.12
CA VAL A 82 28.93 11.20 -22.89
C VAL A 82 30.20 10.73 -23.62
N PRO A 83 30.96 9.76 -23.06
CA PRO A 83 30.84 8.41 -23.63
C PRO A 83 31.01 7.28 -22.60
N ALA A 84 30.11 6.30 -22.63
CA ALA A 84 30.43 4.92 -22.22
C ALA A 84 29.51 3.93 -22.97
N ALA A 85 30.10 3.24 -23.94
CA ALA A 85 29.48 2.14 -24.66
C ALA A 85 29.41 0.89 -23.78
N GLY A 86 28.35 0.09 -23.95
CA GLY A 86 28.40 -1.35 -23.68
C GLY A 86 27.54 -1.89 -22.54
N SER A 87 26.24 -1.59 -22.53
CA SER A 87 25.26 -2.55 -22.02
C SER A 87 24.03 -2.48 -22.91
N ALA A 88 23.59 -3.61 -23.45
CA ALA A 88 22.40 -3.70 -24.27
C ALA A 88 21.17 -3.44 -23.38
N VAL A 89 20.87 -2.16 -23.18
CA VAL A 89 19.56 -1.69 -22.73
C VAL A 89 18.61 -2.06 -23.87
N GLY A 90 17.49 -2.73 -23.55
CA GLY A 90 16.39 -2.85 -24.51
C GLY A 90 16.00 -1.48 -25.04
N PRO A 91 15.29 -1.37 -26.17
CA PRO A 91 14.97 -0.06 -26.74
C PRO A 91 14.40 0.86 -25.66
N ALA A 92 15.02 2.03 -25.47
CA ALA A 92 14.54 3.02 -24.53
C ALA A 92 13.07 3.31 -24.86
N VAL A 93 12.18 3.19 -23.88
CA VAL A 93 10.77 3.50 -24.06
C VAL A 93 10.70 4.95 -24.55
N PRO A 94 10.13 5.21 -25.74
CA PRO A 94 10.05 6.57 -26.25
C PRO A 94 9.29 7.45 -25.25
N PRO A 95 9.74 8.69 -25.01
CA PRO A 95 9.07 9.57 -24.07
C PRO A 95 7.62 9.80 -24.49
N LEU A 96 6.71 9.74 -23.52
CA LEU A 96 5.30 10.03 -23.77
C LEU A 96 5.12 11.50 -24.18
N PRO A 97 4.12 11.83 -25.02
CA PRO A 97 3.80 13.21 -25.34
C PRO A 97 3.49 14.04 -24.08
N PRO A 98 3.76 15.35 -24.07
CA PRO A 98 3.35 16.23 -22.98
C PRO A 98 1.85 16.10 -22.69
N GLY A 99 1.49 15.99 -21.41
CA GLY A 99 0.10 15.80 -20.98
C GLY A 99 -0.43 14.36 -21.10
N VAL A 100 0.42 13.41 -21.51
CA VAL A 100 0.14 11.97 -21.47
C VAL A 100 1.03 11.31 -20.43
N GLN A 101 0.45 10.48 -19.58
CA GLN A 101 1.18 9.80 -18.49
C GLN A 101 0.68 8.36 -18.30
N LEU A 102 1.47 7.54 -17.62
CA LEU A 102 1.04 6.20 -17.21
C LEU A 102 -0.09 6.30 -16.16
N VAL A 103 -0.93 5.27 -16.10
CA VAL A 103 -1.98 5.20 -15.07
C VAL A 103 -1.37 5.24 -13.68
N ARG A 104 -0.27 4.51 -13.44
CA ARG A 104 0.41 4.57 -12.14
C ARG A 104 0.90 5.97 -11.76
N GLU A 105 1.34 6.79 -12.72
CA GLU A 105 1.85 8.15 -12.47
C GLU A 105 0.69 9.08 -12.10
N PHE A 106 -0.42 8.98 -12.83
CA PHE A 106 -1.64 9.71 -12.52
C PHE A 106 -2.18 9.37 -11.12
N ILE A 107 -2.20 8.09 -10.75
CA ILE A 107 -2.67 7.65 -9.43
C ILE A 107 -1.70 8.10 -8.34
N HIS A 108 -0.39 7.97 -8.57
CA HIS A 108 0.63 8.46 -7.65
C HIS A 108 0.45 9.96 -7.36
N ASP A 109 0.31 10.76 -8.41
CA ASP A 109 0.06 12.21 -8.29
C ASP A 109 -1.28 12.50 -7.58
N SER A 110 -2.32 11.71 -7.85
CA SER A 110 -3.62 11.86 -7.18
C SER A 110 -3.56 11.61 -5.67
N LEU A 111 -2.78 10.61 -5.23
CA LEU A 111 -2.69 10.23 -3.83
C LEU A 111 -1.63 11.04 -3.06
N TYR A 112 -0.46 11.26 -3.68
CA TYR A 112 0.77 11.68 -3.00
C TYR A 112 1.34 13.01 -3.48
N HIS A 113 0.65 13.77 -4.35
CA HIS A 113 1.11 15.11 -4.69
C HIS A 113 1.38 15.94 -3.41
N PRO A 114 2.52 16.61 -3.26
CA PRO A 114 2.97 17.16 -1.98
C PRO A 114 2.00 18.13 -1.30
N THR A 115 1.19 18.84 -2.09
CA THR A 115 0.22 19.84 -1.60
C THR A 115 -1.23 19.44 -1.81
N ASP A 116 -1.51 18.69 -2.88
CA ASP A 116 -2.88 18.47 -3.39
C ASP A 116 -3.24 16.99 -3.50
N GLY A 117 -2.33 16.09 -3.12
CA GLY A 117 -2.61 14.66 -3.05
C GLY A 117 -3.63 14.38 -1.96
N TYR A 118 -4.37 13.28 -2.10
CA TYR A 118 -5.37 12.86 -1.12
C TYR A 118 -4.81 12.81 0.31
N PHE A 119 -3.62 12.23 0.50
CA PHE A 119 -2.99 12.14 1.81
C PHE A 119 -2.38 13.48 2.30
N SER A 120 -2.10 14.42 1.39
CA SER A 120 -1.53 15.75 1.69
C SER A 120 -2.59 16.79 2.08
N LYS A 121 -3.81 16.69 1.53
CA LYS A 121 -4.91 17.66 1.75
C LYS A 121 -5.44 17.73 3.19
N GLN A 122 -5.12 16.75 4.03
CA GLN A 122 -5.41 16.78 5.48
C GLN A 122 -4.96 18.08 6.15
N THR A 123 -3.91 18.72 5.62
CA THR A 123 -3.40 20.02 6.08
C THR A 123 -4.38 21.19 5.92
N ALA A 124 -5.32 21.14 4.97
CA ALA A 124 -6.11 22.30 4.56
C ALA A 124 -7.54 22.33 5.18
N THR A 125 -8.11 21.19 5.53
CA THR A 125 -9.53 21.07 5.97
C THR A 125 -9.72 20.61 7.42
N GLY A 126 -8.65 20.16 8.10
CA GLY A 126 -8.70 19.72 9.50
C GLY A 126 -9.34 18.34 9.74
N ALA A 127 -9.75 17.63 8.68
CA ALA A 127 -10.23 16.25 8.78
C ALA A 127 -9.05 15.26 8.67
N THR A 128 -8.96 14.31 9.61
CA THR A 128 -7.94 13.25 9.61
C THR A 128 -8.35 12.12 8.66
N VAL A 129 -7.55 11.80 7.63
CA VAL A 129 -7.85 10.67 6.73
C VAL A 129 -7.66 9.36 7.47
N VAL A 130 -6.57 9.26 8.23
CA VAL A 130 -6.30 8.11 9.11
C VAL A 130 -6.76 8.49 10.52
N GLY A 131 -7.82 7.83 10.99
CA GLY A 131 -8.35 8.03 12.32
C GLY A 131 -7.45 7.42 13.39
N SER A 132 -7.57 7.91 14.62
CA SER A 132 -7.01 7.22 15.78
C SER A 132 -8.02 7.16 16.90
N LEU A 133 -8.19 5.97 17.49
CA LEU A 133 -9.09 5.83 18.62
C LEU A 133 -8.48 6.52 19.85
N PRO A 134 -9.28 7.26 20.64
CA PRO A 134 -8.78 7.91 21.85
C PRO A 134 -8.36 6.91 22.93
N ALA A 135 -8.91 5.69 22.89
CA ALA A 135 -8.56 4.58 23.76
C ALA A 135 -8.83 3.24 23.04
N PRO A 136 -8.12 2.15 23.41
CA PRO A 136 -8.44 0.81 22.95
C PRO A 136 -9.90 0.43 23.22
N LEU A 137 -10.48 -0.36 22.30
CA LEU A 137 -11.80 -0.95 22.53
C LEU A 137 -11.73 -2.02 23.63
N ASP A 138 -12.66 -1.98 24.58
CA ASP A 138 -12.86 -3.06 25.54
C ASP A 138 -13.77 -4.14 24.93
N PHE A 139 -13.19 -5.10 24.22
CA PHE A 139 -13.94 -6.16 23.54
C PHE A 139 -14.83 -6.97 24.50
N ARG A 140 -14.42 -7.15 25.75
CA ARG A 140 -15.19 -7.89 26.77
C ARG A 140 -16.42 -7.12 27.26
N SER A 141 -16.48 -5.82 26.97
CA SER A 141 -17.67 -5.00 27.22
C SER A 141 -18.80 -5.27 26.22
N PHE A 142 -18.50 -5.85 25.06
CA PHE A 142 -19.50 -6.18 24.04
C PHE A 142 -20.11 -7.56 24.27
N ALA A 143 -21.44 -7.66 24.14
CA ALA A 143 -22.16 -8.93 24.21
C ALA A 143 -21.76 -9.89 23.07
N GLY A 144 -21.52 -9.34 21.88
CA GLY A 144 -21.22 -10.08 20.66
C GLY A 144 -21.06 -9.15 19.46
N GLN A 145 -21.12 -9.72 18.25
CA GLN A 145 -20.86 -9.02 16.99
C GLN A 145 -21.63 -7.70 16.81
N THR A 146 -22.93 -7.69 17.13
CA THR A 146 -23.79 -6.52 16.90
C THR A 146 -23.33 -5.29 17.71
N GLU A 147 -23.00 -5.46 18.99
CA GLU A 147 -22.56 -4.35 19.84
C GLU A 147 -21.17 -3.84 19.44
N TYR A 148 -20.25 -4.75 19.12
CA TYR A 148 -18.95 -4.39 18.57
C TYR A 148 -19.08 -3.54 17.29
N LEU A 149 -19.93 -3.97 16.36
CA LEU A 149 -20.18 -3.23 15.11
C LEU A 149 -20.74 -1.83 15.35
N GLN A 150 -21.65 -1.69 16.31
CA GLN A 150 -22.21 -0.40 16.70
C GLN A 150 -21.14 0.52 17.29
N ALA A 151 -20.23 -0.02 18.10
CA ALA A 151 -19.10 0.73 18.66
C ALA A 151 -18.13 1.22 17.58
N VAL A 152 -17.77 0.36 16.61
CA VAL A 152 -16.93 0.74 15.48
C VAL A 152 -17.61 1.80 14.61
N GLN A 153 -18.90 1.65 14.31
CA GLN A 153 -19.66 2.65 13.55
C GLN A 153 -19.73 4.01 14.28
N ALA A 154 -19.91 3.99 15.61
CA ALA A 154 -19.90 5.19 16.41
C ALA A 154 -18.53 5.89 16.35
N ALA A 155 -17.43 5.13 16.42
CA ALA A 155 -16.08 5.67 16.30
C ALA A 155 -15.85 6.35 14.94
N TYR A 156 -16.24 5.73 13.82
CA TYR A 156 -16.18 6.35 12.50
C TYR A 156 -16.95 7.68 12.43
N THR A 157 -18.15 7.69 13.01
CA THR A 157 -19.01 8.89 13.02
C THR A 157 -18.39 10.00 13.87
N GLN A 158 -17.82 9.66 15.03
CA GLN A 158 -17.23 10.63 15.95
C GLN A 158 -15.93 11.22 15.41
N LEU A 159 -15.07 10.38 14.83
CA LEU A 159 -13.76 10.81 14.35
C LEU A 159 -13.81 11.53 13.01
N GLN A 160 -14.91 11.38 12.25
CA GLN A 160 -15.01 11.86 10.87
C GLN A 160 -13.84 11.34 10.00
N ALA A 161 -13.25 10.21 10.42
CA ALA A 161 -12.11 9.60 9.75
C ALA A 161 -12.57 8.87 8.50
N SER A 162 -11.72 8.89 7.47
CA SER A 162 -11.94 8.03 6.30
C SER A 162 -11.73 6.57 6.66
N TRP A 163 -10.75 6.28 7.54
CA TRP A 163 -10.33 4.92 7.85
C TRP A 163 -10.01 4.71 9.33
N LEU A 164 -10.45 3.56 9.87
CA LEU A 164 -9.92 2.95 11.08
C LEU A 164 -9.29 1.62 10.69
N THR A 165 -7.97 1.58 10.75
CA THR A 165 -7.17 0.42 10.35
C THR A 165 -7.26 -0.69 11.42
N PRO A 166 -6.93 -1.96 11.11
CA PRO A 166 -6.79 -3.03 12.11
C PRO A 166 -5.82 -2.65 13.22
N VAL A 167 -4.75 -1.92 12.88
CA VAL A 167 -3.80 -1.39 13.86
C VAL A 167 -4.53 -0.52 14.88
N GLU A 168 -5.44 0.36 14.46
CA GLU A 168 -6.19 1.24 15.38
C GLU A 168 -7.32 0.49 16.12
N ILE A 169 -8.03 -0.42 15.46
CA ILE A 169 -9.19 -1.11 16.06
C ILE A 169 -8.75 -2.13 17.11
N PHE A 170 -7.66 -2.87 16.85
CA PHE A 170 -7.25 -4.02 17.66
C PHE A 170 -6.00 -3.76 18.50
N HIS A 171 -5.60 -2.50 18.65
CA HIS A 171 -4.46 -2.19 19.49
C HIS A 171 -4.73 -2.55 20.97
N PRO A 172 -3.72 -3.04 21.70
CA PRO A 172 -2.35 -3.31 21.27
C PRO A 172 -2.15 -4.71 20.65
N HIS A 173 -3.18 -5.55 20.59
CA HIS A 173 -3.07 -6.98 20.26
C HIS A 173 -2.58 -7.24 18.83
N TYR A 174 -3.00 -6.43 17.86
CA TYR A 174 -2.48 -6.50 16.48
C TYR A 174 -0.97 -6.28 16.43
N ALA A 175 -0.49 -5.22 17.08
CA ALA A 175 0.92 -4.89 17.19
C ALA A 175 1.72 -6.01 17.89
N ARG A 176 1.17 -6.61 18.95
CA ARG A 176 1.82 -7.71 19.67
C ARG A 176 1.99 -8.96 18.80
N GLY A 177 1.03 -9.29 17.94
CA GLY A 177 1.19 -10.39 16.97
C GLY A 177 2.34 -10.14 15.99
N ILE A 178 2.43 -8.92 15.45
CA ILE A 178 3.53 -8.53 14.56
C ILE A 178 4.87 -8.56 15.31
N ALA A 179 4.92 -7.97 16.50
CA ALA A 179 6.13 -7.91 17.32
C ALA A 179 6.63 -9.31 17.71
N ALA A 180 5.75 -10.23 18.07
CA ALA A 180 6.09 -11.61 18.38
C ALA A 180 6.65 -12.36 17.16
N CYS A 181 6.09 -12.15 15.98
CA CYS A 181 6.63 -12.70 14.72
C CYS A 181 8.05 -12.17 14.44
N ILE A 182 8.26 -10.86 14.59
CA ILE A 182 9.58 -10.21 14.44
C ILE A 182 10.57 -10.78 15.45
N LEU A 183 10.19 -10.84 16.73
CA LEU A 183 11.03 -11.30 17.82
C LEU A 183 11.47 -12.76 17.60
N GLN A 184 10.53 -13.65 17.23
CA GLN A 184 10.82 -15.04 16.92
C GLN A 184 11.86 -15.18 15.79
N ARG A 185 11.70 -14.40 14.71
CA ARG A 185 12.63 -14.41 13.57
C ARG A 185 13.99 -13.81 13.92
N TRP A 186 14.02 -12.75 14.71
CA TRP A 186 15.26 -12.13 15.18
C TRP A 186 16.05 -13.08 16.10
N GLN A 187 15.37 -13.77 17.02
CA GLN A 187 15.98 -14.79 17.87
C GLN A 187 16.52 -15.97 17.03
N ALA A 188 15.77 -16.43 16.02
CA ALA A 188 16.25 -17.47 15.12
C ALA A 188 17.49 -17.03 14.33
N LEU A 189 17.55 -15.76 13.89
CA LEU A 189 18.72 -15.18 13.25
C LEU A 189 19.92 -15.11 14.21
N ALA A 190 19.70 -14.70 15.46
CA ALA A 190 20.73 -14.65 16.49
C ALA A 190 21.30 -16.05 16.77
N ALA A 191 20.43 -17.05 16.92
CA ALA A 191 20.82 -18.45 17.13
C ALA A 191 21.61 -19.02 15.95
N ALA A 192 21.17 -18.77 14.71
CA ALA A 192 21.84 -19.24 13.50
C ALA A 192 23.25 -18.65 13.31
N LYS A 193 23.50 -17.44 13.84
CA LYS A 193 24.83 -16.80 13.81
C LYS A 193 25.81 -17.29 14.89
N GLY A 194 25.34 -18.15 15.82
CA GLY A 194 26.15 -19.03 16.68
C GLY A 194 27.49 -18.50 17.24
N LEU A 195 27.51 -18.21 18.54
CA LEU A 195 28.65 -18.52 19.45
C LEU A 195 29.93 -17.64 19.42
N SER A 196 29.95 -16.44 18.82
CA SER A 196 31.17 -15.58 18.87
C SER A 196 31.00 -14.09 19.19
N GLY A 197 29.81 -13.59 19.52
CA GLY A 197 29.63 -12.16 19.86
C GLY A 197 28.21 -11.76 20.22
N ALA A 198 28.06 -10.51 20.68
CA ALA A 198 26.82 -9.88 21.15
C ALA A 198 25.62 -10.06 20.20
N GLU A 199 24.40 -10.00 20.75
CA GLU A 199 23.16 -10.13 19.98
C GLU A 199 23.12 -9.14 18.80
N PRO A 200 22.61 -9.57 17.62
CA PRO A 200 22.53 -8.70 16.46
C PRO A 200 21.56 -7.54 16.72
N PRO A 201 21.80 -6.35 16.14
CA PRO A 201 20.86 -5.24 16.26
C PRO A 201 19.47 -5.62 15.73
N LEU A 202 18.42 -5.23 16.46
CA LEU A 202 17.03 -5.38 16.02
C LEU A 202 16.62 -4.08 15.32
N THR A 203 16.83 -4.00 14.01
CA THR A 203 16.43 -2.81 13.22
C THR A 203 15.07 -3.04 12.57
N ILE A 204 14.09 -2.19 12.85
CA ILE A 204 12.74 -2.24 12.31
C ILE A 204 12.48 -0.94 11.54
N TYR A 205 12.08 -1.08 10.28
CA TYR A 205 11.56 0.00 9.46
C TYR A 205 10.06 -0.19 9.28
N GLU A 206 9.25 0.81 9.56
CA GLU A 206 7.81 0.81 9.28
C GLU A 206 7.55 1.77 8.13
N ILE A 207 7.02 1.29 7.00
CA ILE A 207 6.65 2.16 5.88
C ILE A 207 5.18 2.54 6.07
N GLY A 208 4.89 3.85 6.02
CA GLY A 208 3.52 4.34 6.16
C GLY A 208 2.93 4.09 7.55
N GLY A 209 3.64 4.48 8.63
CA GLY A 209 3.23 4.18 10.00
C GLY A 209 1.98 4.90 10.52
N GLY A 210 1.24 5.57 9.63
CA GLY A 210 0.00 6.28 9.93
C GLY A 210 0.17 7.24 11.11
N THR A 211 -0.57 6.98 12.18
CA THR A 211 -0.59 7.80 13.40
C THR A 211 0.52 7.42 14.39
N GLY A 212 1.31 6.36 14.12
CA GLY A 212 2.37 5.83 14.99
C GLY A 212 1.90 4.82 16.03
N THR A 213 0.64 4.36 15.96
CA THR A 213 0.08 3.38 16.91
C THR A 213 0.83 2.05 16.90
N LEU A 214 1.18 1.52 15.73
CA LEU A 214 1.91 0.25 15.61
C LEU A 214 3.31 0.37 16.24
N ALA A 215 4.11 1.35 15.82
CA ALA A 215 5.41 1.62 16.42
C ALA A 215 5.36 1.75 17.94
N ARG A 216 4.43 2.55 18.48
CA ARG A 216 4.22 2.72 19.92
C ARG A 216 3.98 1.38 20.61
N ASP A 217 3.05 0.58 20.10
CA ASP A 217 2.58 -0.62 20.80
C ASP A 217 3.59 -1.77 20.68
N ILE A 218 4.34 -1.86 19.57
CA ILE A 218 5.50 -2.75 19.45
C ILE A 218 6.57 -2.37 20.47
N LEU A 219 6.95 -1.09 20.54
CA LEU A 219 8.02 -0.62 21.43
C LEU A 219 7.65 -0.71 22.91
N ASN A 220 6.40 -0.42 23.27
CA ASN A 220 5.88 -0.62 24.62
C ASN A 220 5.97 -2.10 25.02
N TRP A 221 5.47 -3.00 24.17
CA TRP A 221 5.49 -4.43 24.46
C TRP A 221 6.92 -4.98 24.57
N LEU A 222 7.84 -4.57 23.69
CA LEU A 222 9.25 -4.93 23.81
C LEU A 222 9.85 -4.38 25.11
N ARG A 223 9.58 -3.13 25.49
CA ARG A 223 10.11 -2.54 26.73
C ARG A 223 9.62 -3.27 27.99
N GLU A 224 8.35 -3.69 27.99
CA GLU A 224 7.67 -4.27 29.14
C GLU A 224 7.95 -5.78 29.28
N GLU A 225 7.88 -6.53 28.18
CA GLU A 225 7.94 -8.00 28.20
C GLU A 225 9.27 -8.56 27.67
N HIS A 226 10.02 -7.80 26.88
CA HIS A 226 11.26 -8.25 26.22
C HIS A 226 12.39 -7.19 26.30
N PRO A 227 12.78 -6.74 27.50
CA PRO A 227 13.67 -5.59 27.68
C PRO A 227 15.03 -5.75 27.00
N ASP A 228 15.57 -6.97 26.89
CA ASP A 228 16.82 -7.24 26.17
C ASP A 228 16.67 -6.91 24.67
N ALA A 229 15.62 -7.41 24.02
CA ALA A 229 15.32 -7.08 22.62
C ALA A 229 15.07 -5.57 22.43
N TYR A 230 14.39 -4.92 23.38
CA TYR A 230 14.20 -3.46 23.36
C TYR A 230 15.53 -2.69 23.41
N GLN A 231 16.52 -3.18 24.17
CA GLN A 231 17.86 -2.58 24.22
C GLN A 231 18.64 -2.72 22.91
N HIS A 232 18.36 -3.74 22.12
CA HIS A 232 18.91 -3.93 20.78
C HIS A 232 18.07 -3.27 19.68
N CYS A 233 16.89 -2.73 20.00
CA CYS A 233 15.94 -2.21 19.04
C CYS A 233 16.32 -0.81 18.52
N THR A 234 16.16 -0.60 17.22
CA THR A 234 16.05 0.70 16.56
C THR A 234 14.86 0.66 15.61
N TYR A 235 13.92 1.58 15.78
CA TYR A 235 12.68 1.69 15.04
C TYR A 235 12.67 2.98 14.21
N ALA A 236 12.42 2.87 12.92
CA ALA A 236 12.33 4.03 12.04
C ALA A 236 11.07 3.97 11.17
N CYS A 237 10.18 4.96 11.30
CA CYS A 237 9.10 5.13 10.34
C CYS A 237 9.62 5.81 9.07
N ILE A 238 9.21 5.31 7.91
CA ILE A 238 9.41 5.93 6.60
C ILE A 238 8.08 6.56 6.19
N GLU A 239 8.05 7.88 6.15
CA GLU A 239 6.80 8.64 6.04
C GLU A 239 6.95 9.79 5.03
N ILE A 240 6.07 9.87 4.04
CA ILE A 240 6.10 10.96 3.05
C ILE A 240 5.39 12.21 3.58
N SER A 241 4.35 12.03 4.39
CA SER A 241 3.52 13.11 4.92
C SER A 241 4.20 13.83 6.08
N PRO A 242 4.48 15.14 5.97
CA PRO A 242 5.06 15.91 7.08
C PRO A 242 4.13 15.97 8.30
N VAL A 243 2.80 15.89 8.10
CA VAL A 243 1.82 15.89 9.19
C VAL A 243 1.88 14.59 9.97
N LEU A 244 1.79 13.45 9.29
CA LEU A 244 1.85 12.14 9.95
C LEU A 244 3.22 11.91 10.59
N ALA A 245 4.29 12.38 9.95
CA ALA A 245 5.63 12.34 10.54
C ALA A 245 5.70 13.08 11.89
N ALA A 246 5.07 14.26 11.99
CA ALA A 246 4.99 15.02 13.24
C ALA A 246 4.14 14.29 14.29
N VAL A 247 3.00 13.71 13.89
CA VAL A 247 2.13 12.92 14.78
C VAL A 247 2.87 11.70 15.33
N GLN A 248 3.58 10.95 14.47
CA GLN A 248 4.38 9.79 14.86
C GLN A 248 5.50 10.19 15.83
N GLN A 249 6.21 11.28 15.55
CA GLN A 249 7.25 11.80 16.45
C GLN A 249 6.68 12.18 17.82
N GLN A 250 5.55 12.88 17.86
CA GLN A 250 4.89 13.26 19.11
C GLN A 250 4.45 12.01 19.90
N ARG A 251 3.68 11.12 19.27
CA ARG A 251 3.09 9.95 19.92
C ARG A 251 4.13 8.95 20.42
N VAL A 252 5.10 8.61 19.57
CA VAL A 252 6.03 7.51 19.84
C VAL A 252 7.24 8.01 20.63
N ALA A 253 7.89 9.09 20.19
CA ALA A 253 9.10 9.56 20.85
C ALA A 253 8.79 10.34 22.14
N GLN A 254 7.82 11.25 22.12
CA GLN A 254 7.56 12.17 23.24
C GLN A 254 6.58 11.57 24.25
N GLU A 255 5.36 11.21 23.82
CA GLU A 255 4.30 10.76 24.71
C GLU A 255 4.56 9.35 25.28
N ALA A 256 4.99 8.40 24.44
CA ALA A 256 5.33 7.04 24.89
C ALA A 256 6.77 6.89 25.42
N GLY A 257 7.61 7.91 25.23
CA GLY A 257 8.98 7.97 25.77
C GLY A 257 9.99 7.10 25.03
N HIS A 258 9.82 6.86 23.73
CA HIS A 258 10.73 6.06 22.92
C HIS A 258 11.75 6.86 22.10
N ALA A 259 12.03 8.12 22.43
CA ALA A 259 12.94 8.99 21.67
C ALA A 259 14.35 8.39 21.43
N ALA A 260 14.85 7.54 22.33
CA ALA A 260 16.15 6.87 22.17
C ALA A 260 16.13 5.67 21.21
N ARG A 261 14.94 5.18 20.83
CA ARG A 261 14.72 3.97 20.04
C ARG A 261 13.92 4.23 18.77
N PHE A 262 13.36 5.41 18.61
CA PHE A 262 12.44 5.76 17.54
C PHE A 262 12.92 6.98 16.75
N SER A 263 12.74 6.94 15.44
CA SER A 263 12.96 8.07 14.54
C SER A 263 11.95 8.07 13.40
N VAL A 264 11.74 9.22 12.77
CA VAL A 264 10.97 9.32 11.52
C VAL A 264 11.88 9.80 10.40
N ARG A 265 11.87 9.10 9.27
CA ARG A 265 12.61 9.43 8.06
C ARG A 265 11.63 9.89 6.99
N ARG A 266 11.74 11.14 6.57
CA ARG A 266 10.80 11.74 5.64
C ARG A 266 11.23 11.58 4.19
N HIS A 267 10.80 10.51 3.55
CA HIS A 267 11.03 10.26 2.12
C HIS A 267 10.06 9.23 1.55
N ASP A 268 10.02 9.15 0.22
CA ASP A 268 9.35 8.07 -0.49
C ASP A 268 10.11 6.75 -0.29
N ALA A 269 9.40 5.70 0.13
CA ALA A 269 9.97 4.37 0.33
C ALA A 269 10.34 3.68 -1.00
N ALA A 270 9.74 4.09 -2.11
CA ALA A 270 10.04 3.59 -3.45
C ALA A 270 11.27 4.27 -4.10
N ASP A 271 11.86 5.29 -3.46
CA ASP A 271 13.07 5.97 -3.94
C ASP A 271 14.34 5.47 -3.23
N ALA A 272 15.13 4.63 -3.93
CA ALA A 272 16.38 4.10 -3.42
C ALA A 272 17.45 5.17 -3.13
N ALA A 273 17.44 6.30 -3.85
CA ALA A 273 18.37 7.40 -3.59
C ALA A 273 18.01 8.13 -2.29
N ALA A 274 16.72 8.26 -2.00
CA ALA A 274 16.25 8.84 -0.75
C ALA A 274 16.62 7.99 0.47
N TRP A 275 16.56 6.66 0.36
CA TRP A 275 17.10 5.76 1.39
C TRP A 275 18.59 6.00 1.64
N ALA A 276 19.40 6.11 0.58
CA ALA A 276 20.83 6.36 0.70
C ALA A 276 21.14 7.73 1.33
N ALA A 277 20.39 8.77 0.95
CA ALA A 277 20.50 10.10 1.54
C ALA A 277 20.12 10.11 3.02
N ALA A 278 19.06 9.39 3.41
CA ALA A 278 18.65 9.26 4.81
C ALA A 278 19.70 8.50 5.64
N ASP A 279 20.33 7.46 5.08
CA ASP A 279 21.41 6.73 5.74
C ASP A 279 22.66 7.61 5.92
N ALA A 280 23.01 8.43 4.92
CA ALA A 280 24.10 9.40 5.04
C ALA A 280 23.83 10.44 6.12
N ALA A 281 22.63 11.03 6.16
CA ALA A 281 22.23 12.00 7.17
C ALA A 281 22.26 11.41 8.59
N ALA A 282 21.83 10.15 8.75
CA ALA A 282 21.89 9.45 10.05
C ALA A 282 23.35 9.19 10.48
N ALA A 283 24.23 8.82 9.55
CA ALA A 283 25.65 8.61 9.84
C ALA A 283 26.35 9.93 10.23
N GLU A 284 26.03 11.05 9.58
CA GLU A 284 26.54 12.38 9.92
C GLU A 284 26.09 12.81 11.32
N ALA A 285 24.80 12.63 11.64
CA ALA A 285 24.27 12.92 12.97
C ALA A 285 24.95 12.10 14.08
N ALA A 286 25.30 10.83 13.79
CA ALA A 286 26.03 9.97 14.71
C ALA A 286 27.52 10.36 14.85
N ALA A 287 28.16 10.81 13.77
CA ALA A 287 29.57 11.22 13.76
C ALA A 287 29.85 12.54 14.50
N GLY A 288 28.81 13.35 14.78
CA GLY A 288 28.88 14.51 15.67
C GLY A 288 29.13 14.16 17.15
N GLY A 289 29.06 12.88 17.53
CA GLY A 289 29.59 12.31 18.77
C GLY A 289 30.88 11.55 18.48
N SER A 290 31.96 11.88 19.19
CA SER A 290 33.32 11.38 18.94
C SER A 290 33.42 9.86 18.75
N ASP A 291 34.16 9.46 17.71
CA ASP A 291 34.78 8.14 17.44
C ASP A 291 33.97 7.00 16.77
N ALA A 292 32.77 7.24 16.23
CA ALA A 292 31.98 6.19 15.53
C ALA A 292 31.98 6.27 13.98
N ALA A 293 32.65 7.25 13.37
CA ALA A 293 32.48 7.61 11.96
C ALA A 293 33.05 6.60 10.95
N ALA A 294 34.05 5.78 11.33
CA ALA A 294 34.74 4.90 10.38
C ALA A 294 34.00 3.58 10.07
N ALA A 295 33.03 3.16 10.90
CA ALA A 295 32.29 1.91 10.72
C ALA A 295 30.96 2.08 9.93
N ALA A 296 30.37 3.28 9.94
CA ALA A 296 29.08 3.55 9.30
C ALA A 296 29.17 3.87 7.80
N ALA A 297 30.31 4.38 7.33
CA ALA A 297 30.50 4.85 5.94
C ALA A 297 30.72 3.73 4.90
N GLY A 298 30.88 2.47 5.32
CA GLY A 298 31.26 1.36 4.45
C GLY A 298 30.11 0.43 4.07
N GLY A 299 29.02 0.90 3.47
CA GLY A 299 27.95 0.03 2.90
C GLY A 299 27.30 -0.99 3.87
N GLY A 300 27.68 -0.97 5.14
CA GLY A 300 27.41 -2.02 6.12
C GLY A 300 26.04 -1.89 6.77
N ALA A 301 25.55 -0.66 6.96
CA ALA A 301 24.23 -0.38 7.54
C ALA A 301 23.09 -0.88 6.64
N ALA A 302 23.15 -0.61 5.33
CA ALA A 302 22.19 -1.11 4.35
C ALA A 302 22.19 -2.64 4.25
N ALA A 303 23.35 -3.28 4.46
CA ALA A 303 23.52 -4.72 4.41
C ALA A 303 23.26 -5.45 5.74
N GLN A 304 22.94 -4.75 6.84
CA GLN A 304 22.55 -5.43 8.07
C GLN A 304 21.18 -6.11 7.89
N PRO A 305 20.94 -7.26 8.55
CA PRO A 305 19.60 -7.80 8.68
C PRO A 305 18.67 -6.79 9.33
N CYS A 306 17.49 -6.58 8.75
CA CYS A 306 16.47 -5.70 9.30
C CYS A 306 15.08 -6.24 9.02
N PHE A 307 14.09 -5.72 9.75
CA PHE A 307 12.68 -5.96 9.51
C PHE A 307 12.08 -4.75 8.82
N VAL A 308 11.23 -4.99 7.83
CA VAL A 308 10.41 -3.98 7.19
C VAL A 308 8.96 -4.36 7.45
N VAL A 309 8.18 -3.45 7.98
CA VAL A 309 6.77 -3.64 8.32
C VAL A 309 5.91 -2.70 7.49
N MET A 310 4.81 -3.21 6.94
CA MET A 310 3.84 -2.43 6.16
C MET A 310 2.43 -2.89 6.53
N CYS A 311 1.56 -2.00 7.00
CA CYS A 311 0.16 -2.34 7.29
C CYS A 311 -0.74 -1.32 6.60
N GLU A 312 -1.60 -1.77 5.68
CA GLU A 312 -2.44 -0.92 4.81
C GLU A 312 -1.59 0.12 4.05
N VAL A 313 -0.69 -0.42 3.21
CA VAL A 313 0.22 0.37 2.38
C VAL A 313 0.17 -0.13 0.94
N LEU A 314 0.07 -1.45 0.74
CA LEU A 314 0.12 -2.08 -0.57
C LEU A 314 -1.11 -1.72 -1.40
N ASP A 315 -2.27 -1.61 -0.75
CA ASP A 315 -3.52 -1.18 -1.35
C ASP A 315 -3.46 0.24 -1.91
N ASN A 316 -2.74 1.17 -1.29
CA ASN A 316 -2.55 2.52 -1.81
C ASN A 316 -1.37 2.68 -2.79
N LEU A 317 -0.65 1.61 -3.11
CA LEU A 317 0.42 1.69 -4.13
C LEU A 317 -0.18 1.72 -5.55
N PRO A 318 0.29 2.63 -6.42
CA PRO A 318 -0.27 2.77 -7.77
C PRO A 318 -0.17 1.49 -8.62
N HIS A 319 -1.26 1.17 -9.32
CA HIS A 319 -1.32 0.08 -10.29
C HIS A 319 -1.44 0.62 -11.71
N ASP A 320 -0.91 -0.13 -12.69
CA ASP A 320 -1.16 0.14 -14.11
C ASP A 320 -2.30 -0.71 -14.64
N ARG A 321 -3.17 -0.10 -15.44
CA ARG A 321 -4.26 -0.79 -16.11
C ARG A 321 -3.81 -1.35 -17.45
N VAL A 322 -4.07 -2.62 -17.69
CA VAL A 322 -3.83 -3.30 -18.96
C VAL A 322 -5.11 -3.97 -19.46
N TRP A 323 -5.19 -4.17 -20.77
CA TRP A 323 -6.26 -4.94 -21.37
C TRP A 323 -5.80 -5.70 -22.60
N ARG A 324 -6.58 -6.69 -23.01
CA ARG A 324 -6.44 -7.40 -24.28
C ARG A 324 -7.79 -7.88 -24.78
N ASP A 325 -7.93 -8.05 -26.08
CA ASP A 325 -9.09 -8.75 -26.65
C ASP A 325 -9.11 -10.21 -26.21
N MET A 326 -10.30 -10.76 -25.97
CA MET A 326 -10.47 -12.17 -25.66
C MET A 326 -9.96 -13.04 -26.83
N GLY A 327 -8.98 -13.90 -26.54
CA GLY A 327 -8.31 -14.73 -27.54
C GLY A 327 -7.04 -14.13 -28.15
N SER A 328 -6.71 -12.88 -27.82
CA SER A 328 -5.41 -12.28 -28.12
C SER A 328 -4.40 -12.58 -27.01
N ASP A 329 -3.15 -12.85 -27.37
CA ASP A 329 -2.03 -12.89 -26.43
C ASP A 329 -1.34 -11.53 -26.28
N GLN A 330 -1.79 -10.51 -27.02
CA GLN A 330 -1.20 -9.18 -27.02
C GLN A 330 -1.86 -8.29 -25.98
N TRP A 331 -1.14 -8.04 -24.89
CA TRP A 331 -1.52 -7.04 -23.89
C TRP A 331 -1.26 -5.62 -24.40
N ARG A 332 -2.16 -4.72 -24.01
CA ARG A 332 -2.05 -3.27 -24.19
C ARG A 332 -2.01 -2.59 -22.83
N GLN A 333 -1.16 -1.58 -22.69
CA GLN A 333 -1.12 -0.71 -21.52
C GLN A 333 -2.03 0.50 -21.71
N THR A 334 -2.64 0.96 -20.62
CA THR A 334 -3.46 2.17 -20.58
C THR A 334 -2.61 3.37 -20.17
N LEU A 335 -2.90 4.52 -20.76
CA LEU A 335 -2.34 5.83 -20.40
C LEU A 335 -3.50 6.79 -20.07
N VAL A 336 -3.19 7.88 -19.38
CA VAL A 336 -4.12 8.97 -19.07
C VAL A 336 -3.67 10.23 -19.79
N ALA A 337 -4.62 10.93 -20.42
CA ALA A 337 -4.38 12.20 -21.09
C ALA A 337 -5.45 13.25 -20.75
N ALA A 338 -5.09 14.52 -20.84
CA ALA A 338 -6.02 15.64 -20.69
C ALA A 338 -6.96 15.74 -21.90
N SER A 339 -8.25 16.05 -21.67
CA SER A 339 -9.29 15.99 -22.71
C SER A 339 -9.12 17.03 -23.83
N ASP A 340 -8.35 18.09 -23.61
CA ASP A 340 -7.95 19.05 -24.63
C ASP A 340 -6.99 18.46 -25.67
N LEU A 341 -6.28 17.37 -25.35
CA LEU A 341 -5.43 16.61 -26.28
C LEU A 341 -6.21 15.59 -27.12
N TYR A 342 -7.53 15.49 -26.96
CA TYR A 342 -8.33 14.46 -27.62
C TYR A 342 -8.29 14.57 -29.15
N GLU A 343 -8.37 15.78 -29.71
CA GLU A 343 -8.34 15.95 -31.17
C GLU A 343 -6.92 15.74 -31.76
N ASP A 344 -5.88 15.94 -30.93
CA ASP A 344 -4.47 15.88 -31.33
C ASP A 344 -3.87 14.45 -31.26
N LEU A 345 -4.55 13.51 -30.59
CA LEU A 345 -4.07 12.14 -30.37
C LEU A 345 -4.93 11.03 -31.03
N PRO A 346 -5.40 11.17 -32.29
CA PRO A 346 -6.43 10.32 -32.90
C PRO A 346 -6.06 8.84 -33.01
N ALA A 347 -4.77 8.49 -32.99
CA ALA A 347 -4.27 7.13 -33.17
C ALA A 347 -4.43 6.21 -31.93
N TRP A 348 -4.85 6.76 -30.78
CA TRP A 348 -4.76 6.08 -29.48
C TRP A 348 -6.12 5.89 -28.79
N HIS A 349 -7.23 6.19 -29.46
CA HIS A 349 -8.56 6.26 -28.86
C HIS A 349 -9.16 4.86 -28.66
N THR A 350 -9.61 4.55 -27.44
CA THR A 350 -10.46 3.38 -27.16
C THR A 350 -11.85 3.78 -26.63
N HIS A 351 -12.01 5.00 -26.11
CA HIS A 351 -13.29 5.49 -25.60
C HIS A 351 -13.52 6.96 -25.99
N HIS A 352 -14.77 7.31 -26.25
CA HIS A 352 -15.20 8.72 -26.25
C HIS A 352 -15.09 9.24 -24.81
N PRO A 353 -14.52 10.43 -24.56
CA PRO A 353 -14.57 11.05 -23.24
C PRO A 353 -16.03 11.11 -22.80
N SER A 354 -16.31 10.77 -21.54
CA SER A 354 -17.58 11.19 -20.96
C SER A 354 -17.67 12.70 -21.17
N HIS A 355 -18.80 13.19 -21.67
CA HIS A 355 -18.99 14.59 -22.09
C HIS A 355 -18.71 15.65 -21.00
N GLU A 356 -18.31 15.23 -19.79
CA GLU A 356 -18.05 16.04 -18.60
C GLU A 356 -16.64 15.85 -18.00
N GLY A 357 -15.80 14.95 -18.55
CA GLY A 357 -14.47 14.61 -17.99
C GLY A 357 -13.32 15.49 -18.50
N GLN A 358 -12.41 15.91 -17.61
CA GLN A 358 -11.16 16.61 -17.95
C GLN A 358 -10.04 15.67 -18.43
N LEU A 359 -10.23 14.36 -18.31
CA LEU A 359 -9.24 13.32 -18.60
C LEU A 359 -9.87 12.18 -19.39
N PHE A 360 -9.07 11.46 -20.17
CA PHE A 360 -9.50 10.25 -20.88
C PHE A 360 -8.38 9.20 -20.98
N GLU A 361 -8.77 7.96 -21.28
CA GLU A 361 -7.84 6.84 -21.44
C GLU A 361 -7.35 6.70 -22.89
N LEU A 362 -6.07 6.40 -23.03
CA LEU A 362 -5.40 6.01 -24.26
C LEU A 362 -4.82 4.61 -24.12
N THR A 363 -4.59 3.89 -25.23
CA THR A 363 -4.01 2.53 -25.13
C THR A 363 -2.89 2.26 -26.14
N MET A 364 -1.77 1.69 -25.67
CA MET A 364 -0.64 1.27 -26.49
C MET A 364 -0.36 -0.22 -26.39
N PRO A 365 0.41 -0.82 -27.34
CA PRO A 365 1.18 -2.02 -27.03
C PRO A 365 2.04 -1.84 -25.78
N VAL A 366 2.18 -2.89 -24.98
CA VAL A 366 3.05 -2.87 -23.79
C VAL A 366 4.49 -2.57 -24.20
N SER A 367 5.04 -1.53 -23.59
CA SER A 367 6.43 -1.08 -23.73
C SER A 367 7.09 -0.80 -22.38
N ASP A 368 6.28 -0.51 -21.35
CA ASP A 368 6.78 -0.25 -20.00
C ASP A 368 7.37 -1.52 -19.34
N PRO A 369 8.59 -1.43 -18.77
CA PRO A 369 9.27 -2.59 -18.20
C PRO A 369 8.63 -3.14 -16.92
N LEU A 370 7.96 -2.31 -16.10
CA LEU A 370 7.28 -2.81 -14.89
C LEU A 370 5.99 -3.54 -15.28
N ILE A 371 5.22 -3.00 -16.22
CA ILE A 371 4.04 -3.67 -16.79
C ILE A 371 4.42 -5.03 -17.38
N ALA A 372 5.47 -5.07 -18.22
CA ALA A 372 5.93 -6.32 -18.83
C ALA A 372 6.36 -7.36 -17.79
N ARG A 373 7.02 -6.95 -16.71
CA ARG A 373 7.42 -7.85 -15.61
C ARG A 373 6.22 -8.37 -14.83
N CYS A 374 5.26 -7.52 -14.48
CA CYS A 374 4.03 -7.96 -13.81
C CYS A 374 3.25 -8.97 -14.67
N LEU A 375 3.16 -8.76 -15.98
CA LEU A 375 2.54 -9.71 -16.91
C LEU A 375 3.30 -11.04 -16.96
N ALA A 376 4.63 -11.01 -17.00
CA ALA A 376 5.45 -12.22 -16.97
C ALA A 376 5.25 -13.00 -15.66
N ALA A 377 5.27 -12.31 -14.51
CA ALA A 377 5.01 -12.90 -13.20
C ALA A 377 3.62 -13.56 -13.11
N LEU A 378 2.58 -12.90 -13.64
CA LEU A 378 1.21 -13.43 -13.70
C LEU A 378 1.13 -14.77 -14.44
N THR A 379 1.91 -14.96 -15.51
CA THR A 379 1.92 -16.26 -16.23
C THR A 379 2.53 -17.41 -15.40
N ASN A 380 3.33 -17.08 -14.38
CA ASN A 380 3.98 -18.06 -13.52
C ASN A 380 3.15 -18.42 -12.28
N VAL A 381 2.18 -17.59 -11.87
CA VAL A 381 1.33 -17.85 -10.68
C VAL A 381 0.55 -19.17 -10.79
N PRO A 382 -0.20 -19.46 -11.87
CA PRO A 382 -0.92 -20.73 -11.99
C PRO A 382 -0.02 -21.96 -11.95
N ARG A 383 1.23 -21.86 -12.42
CA ARG A 383 2.21 -22.96 -12.36
C ARG A 383 2.67 -23.24 -10.93
N LEU A 384 2.82 -22.19 -10.12
CA LEU A 384 3.18 -22.30 -8.71
C LEU A 384 2.04 -22.85 -7.87
N GLU A 385 0.80 -22.40 -8.10
CA GLU A 385 -0.38 -22.95 -7.44
C GLU A 385 -0.61 -24.42 -7.83
N GLN A 386 -0.40 -24.79 -9.10
CA GLN A 386 -0.45 -26.19 -9.53
C GLN A 386 0.68 -27.04 -8.93
N ALA A 387 1.89 -26.49 -8.78
CA ALA A 387 3.01 -27.18 -8.14
C ALA A 387 2.83 -27.32 -6.61
N ARG A 388 2.18 -26.35 -5.97
CA ARG A 388 1.79 -26.41 -4.54
C ARG A 388 0.53 -27.27 -4.32
N GLY A 389 -0.31 -27.41 -5.34
CA GLY A 389 -1.65 -27.99 -5.31
C GLY A 389 -1.79 -29.48 -5.65
N THR A 390 -0.75 -30.32 -5.49
CA THR A 390 -0.93 -31.79 -5.54
C THR A 390 -1.54 -32.34 -4.25
N ARG A 391 -2.65 -31.73 -3.79
CA ARG A 391 -3.61 -32.24 -2.79
C ARG A 391 -4.87 -31.36 -2.80
N GLY A 392 -5.88 -31.73 -3.58
CA GLY A 392 -7.26 -31.27 -3.37
C GLY A 392 -8.05 -30.83 -4.61
N GLY A 393 -8.70 -31.80 -5.27
CA GLY A 393 -10.08 -31.72 -5.79
C GLY A 393 -10.49 -30.64 -6.81
N GLY A 394 -10.90 -31.09 -8.01
CA GLY A 394 -12.11 -30.54 -8.65
C GLY A 394 -11.98 -29.93 -10.05
N GLY A 395 -11.39 -30.62 -11.03
CA GLY A 395 -11.37 -30.21 -12.45
C GLY A 395 -12.74 -30.07 -13.15
N LEU A 396 -13.85 -30.29 -12.46
CA LEU A 396 -15.21 -30.24 -13.03
C LEU A 396 -15.86 -28.84 -12.99
N GLY A 397 -15.44 -27.94 -12.09
CA GLY A 397 -16.03 -26.60 -11.96
C GLY A 397 -15.62 -25.61 -13.07
N LEU A 398 -14.38 -25.69 -13.56
CA LEU A 398 -13.87 -24.79 -14.61
C LEU A 398 -14.56 -24.99 -15.96
N ALA A 399 -14.98 -26.22 -16.27
CA ALA A 399 -15.64 -26.53 -17.54
C ALA A 399 -17.05 -25.93 -17.62
N ALA A 400 -17.80 -25.99 -16.51
CA ALA A 400 -19.15 -25.42 -16.41
C ALA A 400 -19.13 -23.88 -16.45
N ALA A 401 -18.15 -23.24 -15.78
CA ALA A 401 -17.97 -21.79 -15.82
C ALA A 401 -17.61 -21.26 -17.22
N ARG A 402 -16.80 -22.02 -17.99
CA ARG A 402 -16.49 -21.71 -19.39
C ARG A 402 -17.70 -21.84 -20.31
N ALA A 403 -18.56 -22.84 -20.10
CA ALA A 403 -19.76 -23.05 -20.89
C ALA A 403 -20.81 -21.94 -20.65
N TRP A 404 -20.98 -21.51 -19.40
CA TRP A 404 -21.88 -20.41 -19.05
C TRP A 404 -21.40 -19.05 -19.62
N ARG A 405 -20.09 -18.76 -19.64
CA ARG A 405 -19.54 -17.52 -20.22
C ARG A 405 -19.83 -17.36 -21.72
N LYS A 406 -19.89 -18.48 -22.46
CA LYS A 406 -20.26 -18.47 -23.88
C LYS A 406 -21.75 -18.19 -24.14
N LEU A 407 -22.60 -18.43 -23.15
CA LEU A 407 -24.07 -18.34 -23.28
C LEU A 407 -24.63 -16.95 -22.94
N VAL A 408 -23.93 -16.15 -22.13
CA VAL A 408 -24.44 -14.87 -21.59
C VAL A 408 -23.97 -13.65 -22.41
N GLY A 409 -23.15 -13.85 -23.45
CA GLY A 409 -22.47 -12.77 -24.17
C GLY A 409 -21.17 -12.40 -23.45
N GLU A 410 -20.04 -12.77 -24.06
CA GLU A 410 -18.72 -12.60 -23.47
C GLU A 410 -18.35 -11.11 -23.42
N ALA A 411 -17.86 -10.61 -22.28
CA ALA A 411 -17.08 -9.37 -22.30
C ALA A 411 -15.94 -9.58 -23.31
N THR A 412 -15.85 -8.73 -24.33
CA THR A 412 -14.93 -8.94 -25.47
C THR A 412 -13.46 -8.71 -25.11
N CYS A 413 -13.18 -8.25 -23.89
CA CYS A 413 -11.84 -7.90 -23.42
C CYS A 413 -11.56 -8.44 -22.00
N ASP A 414 -10.31 -8.83 -21.76
CA ASP A 414 -9.74 -9.15 -20.44
C ASP A 414 -9.00 -7.89 -19.93
N VAL A 415 -9.52 -7.28 -18.86
CA VAL A 415 -8.96 -6.05 -18.24
C VAL A 415 -8.38 -6.39 -16.88
N ARG A 416 -7.17 -5.90 -16.58
CA ARG A 416 -6.45 -6.17 -15.32
C ARG A 416 -5.73 -4.94 -14.81
N TRP A 417 -5.55 -4.89 -13.50
CA TRP A 417 -4.76 -3.90 -12.79
C TRP A 417 -3.52 -4.57 -12.22
N LEU A 418 -2.35 -4.08 -12.60
CA LEU A 418 -1.06 -4.68 -12.28
C LEU A 418 -0.38 -3.89 -11.16
N PRO A 419 0.14 -4.54 -10.11
CA PRO A 419 0.75 -3.89 -8.94
C PRO A 419 2.17 -3.37 -9.24
N THR A 420 2.29 -2.47 -10.21
CA THR A 420 3.57 -1.94 -10.68
C THR A 420 4.24 -1.05 -9.63
N GLY A 421 3.47 -0.30 -8.83
CA GLY A 421 3.97 0.42 -7.66
C GLY A 421 4.52 -0.52 -6.58
N CYS A 422 3.84 -1.65 -6.31
CA CYS A 422 4.37 -2.67 -5.40
C CYS A 422 5.68 -3.25 -5.94
N LEU A 423 5.76 -3.58 -7.23
CA LEU A 423 6.98 -4.09 -7.85
C LEU A 423 8.14 -3.07 -7.74
N GLN A 424 7.87 -1.79 -7.95
CA GLN A 424 8.85 -0.73 -7.79
C GLN A 424 9.37 -0.65 -6.34
N LEU A 425 8.47 -0.67 -5.36
CA LEU A 425 8.84 -0.68 -3.95
C LEU A 425 9.68 -1.92 -3.60
N LEU A 426 9.28 -3.11 -4.05
CA LEU A 426 10.01 -4.35 -3.81
C LEU A 426 11.43 -4.31 -4.41
N ASP A 427 11.59 -3.78 -5.61
CA ASP A 427 12.91 -3.57 -6.22
C ASP A 427 13.77 -2.62 -5.37
N THR A 428 13.17 -1.50 -4.91
CA THR A 428 13.84 -0.53 -4.04
C THR A 428 14.25 -1.15 -2.71
N LEU A 429 13.40 -1.95 -2.06
CA LEU A 429 13.74 -2.63 -0.82
C LEU A 429 14.88 -3.63 -0.99
N HIS A 430 14.90 -4.40 -2.09
CA HIS A 430 16.03 -5.31 -2.36
C HIS A 430 17.33 -4.57 -2.70
N GLN A 431 17.25 -3.32 -3.17
CA GLN A 431 18.40 -2.46 -3.40
C GLN A 431 18.89 -1.80 -2.09
N ALA A 432 17.99 -1.15 -1.36
CA ALA A 432 18.31 -0.35 -0.18
C ALA A 432 18.50 -1.17 1.10
N ARG A 433 17.77 -2.28 1.24
CA ARG A 433 17.77 -3.19 2.41
C ARG A 433 17.83 -4.65 1.96
N PRO A 434 18.90 -5.07 1.29
CA PRO A 434 19.00 -6.40 0.68
C PRO A 434 18.91 -7.63 1.57
N ASN A 435 19.00 -7.46 2.90
CA ASN A 435 18.90 -8.54 3.88
C ASN A 435 17.65 -8.36 4.77
N HIS A 436 16.62 -7.68 4.24
CA HIS A 436 15.38 -7.45 4.95
C HIS A 436 14.53 -8.72 5.08
N THR A 437 13.77 -8.79 6.17
CA THR A 437 12.56 -9.59 6.31
C THR A 437 11.36 -8.64 6.23
N LEU A 438 10.47 -8.87 5.28
CA LEU A 438 9.24 -8.12 5.07
C LEU A 438 8.08 -8.80 5.80
N VAL A 439 7.38 -8.03 6.63
CA VAL A 439 6.08 -8.39 7.22
C VAL A 439 5.08 -7.36 6.73
N ALA A 440 4.18 -7.74 5.84
CA ALA A 440 3.17 -6.82 5.31
C ALA A 440 1.75 -7.36 5.56
N ALA A 441 0.78 -6.49 5.77
CA ALA A 441 -0.62 -6.86 5.93
C ALA A 441 -1.52 -5.93 5.13
N ASP A 442 -2.45 -6.50 4.38
CA ASP A 442 -3.37 -5.75 3.54
C ASP A 442 -4.62 -6.56 3.15
N PHE A 443 -5.59 -5.90 2.54
CA PHE A 443 -6.79 -6.55 2.00
C PHE A 443 -6.46 -7.39 0.77
N ASP A 444 -6.98 -8.61 0.69
CA ASP A 444 -6.84 -9.47 -0.49
C ASP A 444 -8.05 -9.38 -1.43
N ALA A 445 -9.15 -8.78 -0.96
CA ALA A 445 -10.37 -8.58 -1.73
C ALA A 445 -11.16 -7.34 -1.26
N LEU A 446 -11.75 -6.63 -2.23
CA LEU A 446 -12.65 -5.49 -2.00
C LEU A 446 -14.08 -5.84 -2.41
N PRO A 447 -15.10 -5.48 -1.62
CA PRO A 447 -16.50 -5.69 -1.98
C PRO A 447 -16.98 -4.65 -2.99
N GLU A 448 -17.83 -5.08 -3.92
CA GLU A 448 -18.68 -4.18 -4.74
C GLU A 448 -17.93 -3.10 -5.55
N VAL A 449 -16.78 -3.46 -6.15
CA VAL A 449 -15.98 -2.56 -7.01
C VAL A 449 -16.70 -2.24 -8.32
N SER A 450 -16.91 -0.95 -8.58
CA SER A 450 -17.55 -0.40 -9.79
C SER A 450 -16.60 -0.30 -10.98
N VAL A 451 -15.30 -0.08 -10.72
CA VAL A 451 -14.26 0.04 -11.74
C VAL A 451 -14.00 -1.31 -12.39
N ALA A 452 -13.92 -1.34 -13.72
CA ALA A 452 -13.77 -2.59 -14.46
C ALA A 452 -12.34 -3.16 -14.37
N GLY A 453 -12.26 -4.49 -14.23
CA GLY A 453 -11.02 -5.27 -14.35
C GLY A 453 -10.71 -6.13 -13.12
N ALA A 454 -9.89 -7.16 -13.32
CA ALA A 454 -9.36 -7.93 -12.19
C ALA A 454 -8.41 -7.06 -11.37
N CYS A 455 -8.52 -7.17 -10.04
CA CYS A 455 -7.79 -6.34 -9.06
C CYS A 455 -8.03 -4.82 -9.22
N ALA A 456 -9.21 -4.43 -9.73
CA ALA A 456 -9.56 -3.03 -9.91
C ALA A 456 -9.63 -2.25 -8.58
N PRO A 457 -9.35 -0.93 -8.61
CA PRO A 457 -9.38 -0.11 -7.41
C PRO A 457 -10.82 0.18 -6.98
N LEU A 458 -11.01 0.34 -5.67
CA LEU A 458 -12.11 1.13 -5.15
C LEU A 458 -11.70 2.60 -5.11
N VAL A 459 -12.58 3.49 -5.59
CA VAL A 459 -12.33 4.93 -5.66
C VAL A 459 -13.40 5.64 -4.85
N ALA A 460 -13.00 6.35 -3.80
CA ALA A 460 -13.94 6.82 -2.78
C ALA A 460 -13.63 8.21 -2.22
N THR A 461 -14.66 9.03 -2.03
CA THR A 461 -14.56 10.29 -1.28
C THR A 461 -15.36 10.20 0.02
N THR A 462 -14.76 10.60 1.14
CA THR A 462 -15.46 10.69 2.44
C THR A 462 -15.87 12.13 2.73
N VAL A 463 -17.17 12.36 2.94
CA VAL A 463 -17.73 13.66 3.34
C VAL A 463 -18.63 13.45 4.56
N GLY A 464 -18.32 14.11 5.68
CA GLY A 464 -19.16 14.02 6.88
C GLY A 464 -19.27 12.61 7.47
N GLY A 465 -18.20 11.80 7.38
CA GLY A 465 -18.20 10.38 7.77
C GLY A 465 -18.97 9.46 6.80
N THR A 466 -19.49 10.00 5.70
CA THR A 466 -20.17 9.23 4.65
C THR A 466 -19.30 9.12 3.42
N THR A 467 -18.93 7.90 3.05
CA THR A 467 -18.17 7.62 1.83
C THR A 467 -19.08 7.48 0.60
N ILE A 468 -18.66 8.03 -0.52
CA ILE A 468 -19.27 7.98 -1.86
C ILE A 468 -18.32 7.28 -2.83
N ASP A 469 -18.80 6.26 -3.54
CA ASP A 469 -18.05 5.50 -4.56
C ASP A 469 -18.07 6.25 -5.89
N HIS A 470 -16.94 6.21 -6.60
CA HIS A 470 -16.82 6.71 -7.97
C HIS A 470 -16.77 5.53 -8.94
N GLY A 471 -17.34 5.70 -10.14
CA GLY A 471 -17.30 4.69 -11.20
C GLY A 471 -16.00 4.68 -12.02
N SER A 472 -15.06 5.58 -11.71
CA SER A 472 -13.80 5.75 -12.43
C SER A 472 -12.73 6.30 -11.50
N TYR A 473 -11.47 5.95 -11.77
CA TYR A 473 -10.30 6.52 -11.11
C TYR A 473 -9.90 7.89 -11.67
N LEU A 474 -10.45 8.29 -12.83
CA LEU A 474 -10.20 9.59 -13.46
C LEU A 474 -10.94 10.72 -12.73
N VAL A 475 -10.64 10.89 -11.45
CA VAL A 475 -11.19 11.91 -10.56
C VAL A 475 -10.24 13.11 -10.47
N PRO A 476 -10.73 14.29 -10.04
CA PRO A 476 -9.83 15.41 -9.76
C PRO A 476 -8.72 15.04 -8.77
N ARG A 477 -7.52 15.60 -8.96
CA ARG A 477 -6.35 15.33 -8.11
C ARG A 477 -6.69 15.44 -6.62
N GLY A 478 -6.41 14.37 -5.88
CA GLY A 478 -6.63 14.25 -4.45
C GLY A 478 -8.07 14.45 -3.99
N SER A 479 -9.08 14.31 -4.86
CA SER A 479 -10.49 14.42 -4.44
C SER A 479 -11.03 13.12 -3.86
N ALA A 480 -10.38 11.99 -4.14
CA ALA A 480 -10.78 10.68 -3.68
C ALA A 480 -9.55 9.86 -3.29
N ASP A 481 -9.78 8.91 -2.40
CA ASP A 481 -8.89 7.78 -2.17
C ASP A 481 -8.99 6.81 -3.35
N ILE A 482 -7.89 6.13 -3.64
CA ILE A 482 -7.76 5.10 -4.68
C ILE A 482 -6.95 3.98 -4.06
N PHE A 483 -7.58 2.82 -3.88
CA PHE A 483 -6.91 1.68 -3.25
C PHE A 483 -7.35 0.35 -3.86
N PHE A 484 -6.47 -0.64 -3.79
CA PHE A 484 -6.52 -1.87 -4.55
C PHE A 484 -6.56 -3.09 -3.63
N PRO A 485 -7.24 -4.18 -4.02
CA PRO A 485 -7.01 -5.47 -3.37
C PRO A 485 -5.60 -5.97 -3.71
N THR A 486 -4.89 -6.51 -2.72
CA THR A 486 -3.57 -7.11 -2.91
C THR A 486 -3.69 -8.55 -3.40
N ASP A 487 -3.19 -8.83 -4.61
CA ASP A 487 -2.99 -10.20 -5.10
C ASP A 487 -1.74 -10.81 -4.43
N PHE A 488 -1.90 -11.41 -3.25
CA PHE A 488 -0.79 -12.01 -2.49
C PHE A 488 -0.04 -13.12 -3.24
N PRO A 489 -0.68 -14.04 -3.99
CA PRO A 489 0.03 -14.98 -4.86
C PRO A 489 0.95 -14.29 -5.87
N LEU A 490 0.47 -13.25 -6.56
CA LEU A 490 1.29 -12.46 -7.48
C LEU A 490 2.40 -11.70 -6.73
N LEU A 491 2.10 -11.10 -5.59
CA LEU A 491 3.08 -10.38 -4.76
C LEU A 491 4.23 -11.31 -4.34
N CYS A 492 3.93 -12.56 -3.96
CA CYS A 492 4.94 -13.58 -3.67
C CYS A 492 5.87 -13.84 -4.87
N GLN A 493 5.31 -13.92 -6.08
CA GLN A 493 6.11 -14.10 -7.28
C GLN A 493 6.98 -12.87 -7.57
N LEU A 494 6.41 -11.68 -7.49
CA LEU A 494 7.13 -10.42 -7.69
C LEU A 494 8.27 -10.25 -6.69
N TYR A 495 8.06 -10.61 -5.42
CA TYR A 495 9.12 -10.57 -4.41
C TYR A 495 10.32 -11.47 -4.79
N ARG A 496 10.06 -12.70 -5.24
CA ARG A 496 11.12 -13.62 -5.70
C ARG A 496 11.85 -13.08 -6.92
N GLU A 497 11.12 -12.50 -7.86
CA GLU A 497 11.71 -11.90 -9.07
C GLU A 497 12.59 -10.69 -8.75
N SER A 498 12.13 -9.79 -7.88
CA SER A 498 12.89 -8.64 -7.37
C SER A 498 14.15 -9.07 -6.64
N ALA A 499 14.05 -10.08 -5.76
CA ALA A 499 15.21 -10.69 -5.09
C ALA A 499 16.24 -11.23 -6.10
N GLY A 500 15.77 -11.98 -7.10
CA GLY A 500 16.60 -12.53 -8.16
C GLY A 500 17.28 -11.45 -9.02
N GLU A 501 16.58 -10.36 -9.34
CA GLU A 501 17.15 -9.26 -10.11
C GLU A 501 18.19 -8.48 -9.30
N ALA A 502 17.91 -8.20 -8.03
CA ALA A 502 18.88 -7.57 -7.15
C ALA A 502 20.16 -8.42 -6.99
N ALA A 503 20.01 -9.75 -6.88
CA ALA A 503 21.15 -10.66 -6.89
C ALA A 503 21.95 -10.53 -8.20
N ARG A 504 21.29 -10.63 -9.37
CA ARG A 504 21.95 -10.50 -10.69
C ARG A 504 22.68 -9.17 -10.85
N ARG A 505 22.10 -8.05 -10.40
CA ARG A 505 22.74 -6.72 -10.43
C ARG A 505 24.04 -6.71 -9.63
N ARG A 506 24.06 -7.32 -8.43
CA ARG A 506 25.29 -7.44 -7.61
C ARG A 506 26.38 -8.26 -8.30
N TRP A 507 26.01 -9.37 -8.95
CA TRP A 507 26.95 -10.19 -9.73
C TRP A 507 27.58 -9.37 -10.87
N ARG A 508 26.75 -8.64 -11.63
CA ARG A 508 27.21 -7.76 -12.72
C ARG A 508 28.18 -6.68 -12.22
N GLN A 509 27.86 -6.02 -11.11
CA GLN A 509 28.71 -4.98 -10.50
C GLN A 509 30.07 -5.50 -10.02
N ARG A 510 30.17 -6.79 -9.67
CA ARG A 510 31.42 -7.45 -9.28
C ARG A 510 32.25 -7.97 -10.46
N GLY A 511 31.84 -7.72 -11.71
CA GLY A 511 32.52 -8.21 -12.90
C GLY A 511 32.43 -9.74 -13.07
N ALA A 512 31.49 -10.40 -12.39
CA ALA A 512 31.30 -11.84 -12.43
C ALA A 512 30.11 -12.21 -13.33
N THR A 513 30.26 -13.27 -14.12
CA THR A 513 29.18 -13.78 -14.98
C THR A 513 28.06 -14.34 -14.11
N PRO A 514 26.80 -13.88 -14.26
CA PRO A 514 25.69 -14.53 -13.57
C PRO A 514 25.57 -15.99 -14.04
N PRO A 515 25.27 -16.95 -13.16
CA PRO A 515 25.04 -18.33 -13.61
C PRO A 515 23.85 -18.37 -14.57
N ALA A 516 23.98 -19.09 -15.69
CA ALA A 516 22.96 -19.16 -16.74
C ALA A 516 21.59 -19.63 -16.17
N PRO A 517 20.46 -19.13 -16.71
CA PRO A 517 19.14 -19.68 -16.40
C PRO A 517 19.13 -21.15 -16.84
N ALA A 518 18.74 -22.05 -15.94
CA ALA A 518 18.62 -23.46 -16.30
C ALA A 518 17.53 -23.60 -17.38
N ALA A 519 17.88 -24.18 -18.52
CA ALA A 519 16.88 -24.81 -19.39
C ALA A 519 16.11 -25.84 -18.56
N ALA A 520 14.83 -26.04 -18.89
CA ALA A 520 13.96 -27.01 -18.25
C ALA A 520 14.67 -28.37 -18.08
N PRO A 521 14.47 -29.10 -16.98
CA PRO A 521 15.23 -30.31 -16.71
C PRO A 521 14.89 -31.37 -17.74
N GLU A 522 15.79 -31.58 -18.70
CA GLU A 522 15.86 -32.85 -19.41
C GLU A 522 16.44 -33.89 -18.44
N THR A 523 15.69 -34.98 -18.33
CA THR A 523 16.03 -36.17 -17.58
C THR A 523 17.40 -36.69 -18.01
N THR A 524 18.40 -36.68 -17.12
CA THR A 524 19.39 -37.76 -17.00
C THR A 524 20.24 -37.57 -15.74
N ALA A 525 20.34 -38.64 -14.97
CA ALA A 525 21.14 -38.74 -13.76
C ALA A 525 22.64 -38.58 -14.09
N GLY A 526 23.33 -37.70 -13.36
CA GLY A 526 24.77 -37.51 -13.48
C GLY A 526 25.26 -36.34 -12.64
N CYS A 527 25.96 -36.66 -11.55
CA CYS A 527 26.52 -35.79 -10.53
C CYS A 527 27.15 -34.49 -11.04
N LEU A 528 26.62 -33.34 -10.58
CA LEU A 528 27.33 -32.08 -10.45
C LEU A 528 26.85 -31.38 -9.17
N GLU A 529 27.79 -31.00 -8.32
CA GLU A 529 27.57 -30.32 -7.03
C GLU A 529 26.71 -29.06 -7.20
N PRO A 530 25.61 -28.89 -6.44
CA PRO A 530 24.72 -27.76 -6.57
C PRO A 530 25.29 -26.52 -5.86
N GLY A 531 25.93 -25.64 -6.62
CA GLY A 531 26.20 -24.26 -6.18
C GLY A 531 24.90 -23.54 -5.80
N GLU A 532 24.85 -23.05 -4.57
CA GLU A 532 23.68 -22.52 -3.88
C GLU A 532 22.92 -21.43 -4.66
N ARG A 533 21.80 -21.80 -5.30
CA ARG A 533 20.71 -20.88 -5.63
C ARG A 533 19.63 -21.04 -4.56
N ARG A 534 19.51 -20.05 -3.67
CA ARG A 534 18.44 -20.02 -2.66
C ARG A 534 17.41 -18.98 -3.09
N GLU A 535 16.22 -19.46 -3.47
CA GLU A 535 15.07 -18.59 -3.71
C GLU A 535 14.68 -17.87 -2.41
N ALA A 536 14.16 -16.65 -2.51
CA ALA A 536 13.62 -15.94 -1.35
C ALA A 536 12.52 -16.78 -0.68
N GLU A 537 12.59 -16.89 0.64
CA GLU A 537 11.55 -17.56 1.43
C GLU A 537 10.35 -16.62 1.51
N VAL A 538 9.24 -17.01 0.89
CA VAL A 538 8.05 -16.15 0.79
C VAL A 538 6.80 -16.97 0.98
N ASP A 539 5.93 -16.47 1.85
CA ASP A 539 4.62 -17.03 2.13
C ASP A 539 3.58 -15.94 2.42
N HIS A 540 2.30 -16.31 2.35
CA HIS A 540 1.22 -15.49 2.84
C HIS A 540 0.18 -16.35 3.56
N MET A 541 -0.56 -15.76 4.49
CA MET A 541 -1.59 -16.43 5.28
C MET A 541 -2.69 -15.45 5.66
N SER A 542 -3.89 -15.95 5.96
CA SER A 542 -4.98 -15.08 6.43
C SER A 542 -4.62 -14.33 7.72
N THR A 543 -5.19 -13.14 7.94
CA THR A 543 -4.99 -12.40 9.19
C THR A 543 -5.34 -13.24 10.43
N GLY A 544 -6.45 -13.98 10.39
CA GLY A 544 -6.83 -14.84 11.50
C GLY A 544 -5.83 -15.96 11.79
N GLU A 545 -5.19 -16.53 10.77
CA GLU A 545 -4.13 -17.53 10.92
C GLU A 545 -2.86 -16.92 11.52
N PHE A 546 -2.40 -15.79 10.96
CA PHE A 546 -1.25 -15.07 11.48
C PHE A 546 -1.41 -14.71 12.96
N MET A 547 -2.58 -14.16 13.33
CA MET A 547 -2.85 -13.77 14.70
C MET A 547 -2.97 -14.97 15.64
N ARG A 548 -3.54 -16.11 15.21
CA ARG A 548 -3.53 -17.34 16.00
C ARG A 548 -2.13 -17.89 16.21
N GLN A 549 -1.26 -17.75 15.22
CA GLN A 549 0.11 -18.27 15.27
C GLN A 549 1.04 -17.40 16.12
N HIS A 550 0.89 -16.08 16.05
CA HIS A 550 1.89 -15.15 16.59
C HIS A 550 1.38 -14.25 17.72
N CYS A 551 0.08 -13.92 17.79
CA CYS A 551 -0.41 -13.08 18.88
C CYS A 551 -0.28 -13.82 20.22
N PRO A 552 0.34 -13.21 21.26
CA PRO A 552 0.44 -13.85 22.57
C PRO A 552 -0.91 -14.12 23.24
N ASP A 553 -1.89 -13.25 22.99
CA ASP A 553 -3.26 -13.40 23.50
C ASP A 553 -4.27 -13.00 22.42
N PRO A 554 -4.55 -13.88 21.45
CA PRO A 554 -5.53 -13.60 20.40
C PRO A 554 -6.97 -13.62 20.95
N GLY A 555 -7.19 -14.15 22.16
CA GLY A 555 -8.50 -14.18 22.83
C GLY A 555 -8.90 -12.84 23.46
N ALA A 556 -7.96 -11.92 23.64
CA ALA A 556 -8.23 -10.60 24.22
C ALA A 556 -9.22 -9.75 23.39
N THR A 557 -9.31 -10.00 22.08
CA THR A 557 -10.26 -9.34 21.18
C THR A 557 -11.61 -10.06 21.09
N ALA A 558 -11.89 -11.06 21.93
CA ALA A 558 -13.18 -11.75 21.96
C ALA A 558 -14.23 -10.98 22.77
N CYS A 559 -15.44 -10.93 22.23
CA CYS A 559 -16.67 -10.51 22.91
C CYS A 559 -17.13 -11.57 23.91
N ARG A 560 -18.12 -11.23 24.77
CA ARG A 560 -18.59 -12.15 25.83
C ARG A 560 -19.19 -13.46 25.32
N ASP A 561 -19.81 -13.47 24.15
CA ASP A 561 -20.36 -14.67 23.51
C ASP A 561 -19.29 -15.54 22.81
N GLY A 562 -18.01 -15.10 22.82
CA GLY A 562 -16.90 -15.79 22.15
C GLY A 562 -16.66 -15.35 20.72
N TYR A 563 -17.48 -14.44 20.16
CA TYR A 563 -17.23 -13.83 18.87
C TYR A 563 -15.93 -13.01 18.91
N ASN A 564 -15.02 -13.24 17.97
CA ASN A 564 -13.73 -12.56 17.94
C ASN A 564 -13.52 -11.84 16.60
N PRO A 565 -13.79 -10.52 16.53
CA PRO A 565 -13.69 -9.76 15.29
C PRO A 565 -12.32 -9.83 14.61
N LEU A 566 -11.22 -9.80 15.38
CA LEU A 566 -9.86 -9.90 14.83
C LEU A 566 -9.62 -11.22 14.08
N LEU A 567 -10.20 -12.31 14.58
CA LEU A 567 -10.00 -13.64 14.01
C LEU A 567 -11.05 -14.04 12.98
N GLN A 568 -12.19 -13.32 12.92
CA GLN A 568 -13.38 -13.72 12.17
C GLN A 568 -13.80 -12.71 11.08
N ASP A 569 -13.63 -11.41 11.29
CA ASP A 569 -14.14 -10.39 10.35
C ASP A 569 -13.16 -10.10 9.22
N TYR A 570 -11.87 -10.14 9.54
CA TYR A 570 -10.77 -9.76 8.65
C TYR A 570 -10.40 -10.92 7.70
N SER A 571 -11.41 -11.63 7.23
CA SER A 571 -11.30 -12.77 6.31
C SER A 571 -10.87 -12.38 4.90
N ASN A 572 -11.05 -11.10 4.53
CA ASN A 572 -10.59 -10.49 3.28
C ASN A 572 -9.25 -9.75 3.44
N SER A 573 -8.43 -10.18 4.40
CA SER A 573 -7.10 -9.62 4.63
C SER A 573 -6.11 -10.72 4.97
N ALA A 574 -4.86 -10.49 4.56
CA ALA A 574 -3.80 -11.46 4.74
C ALA A 574 -2.49 -10.78 5.16
N PHE A 575 -1.62 -11.57 5.76
CA PHE A 575 -0.23 -11.24 6.02
C PHE A 575 0.66 -11.86 4.96
N PHE A 576 1.60 -11.07 4.46
CA PHE A 576 2.73 -11.47 3.64
C PHE A 576 3.99 -11.55 4.50
N LEU A 577 4.74 -12.63 4.35
CA LEU A 577 6.04 -12.84 4.99
C LEU A 577 7.07 -13.16 3.92
N GLY A 578 8.03 -12.27 3.72
CA GLY A 578 9.15 -12.44 2.79
C GLY A 578 10.49 -12.32 3.49
N SER A 579 11.45 -13.18 3.17
CA SER A 579 12.83 -13.05 3.66
C SER A 579 13.82 -13.13 2.52
N SER A 580 14.63 -12.10 2.40
CA SER A 580 15.82 -12.06 1.55
C SER A 580 17.06 -12.58 2.28
N SER A 581 16.98 -12.74 3.61
CA SER A 581 18.09 -13.23 4.43
C SER A 581 18.26 -14.74 4.33
N SER A 582 19.51 -15.19 4.24
CA SER A 582 19.88 -16.60 4.11
C SER A 582 19.51 -17.37 5.40
N SER A 583 18.41 -18.12 5.39
CA SER A 583 18.29 -19.21 6.36
C SER A 583 19.21 -20.34 5.90
N SER A 584 20.33 -20.52 6.58
CA SER A 584 21.08 -21.78 6.55
C SER A 584 20.21 -22.85 7.22
N LYS A 585 19.26 -23.41 6.46
CA LYS A 585 18.78 -24.75 6.80
C LYS A 585 19.98 -25.69 6.62
N GLN A 586 20.71 -25.92 7.72
CA GLN A 586 21.43 -27.17 7.90
C GLN A 586 20.40 -28.28 7.68
N ARG A 587 20.51 -28.96 6.54
CA ARG A 587 19.95 -30.30 6.42
C ARG A 587 20.87 -31.16 7.29
N GLU A 588 20.38 -31.58 8.44
CA GLU A 588 20.91 -32.73 9.17
C GLU A 588 20.84 -33.99 8.31
#